data_AF-A0AAP0KJ42-F1
#
_entry.id   AF-A0AAP0KJ42-F1
#
_cell.length_a   1.000
_cell.length_b   1.000
_cell.length_c   1.000
_cell.angle_alpha   90.00
_cell.angle_beta   90.00
_cell.angle_gamma   90.00
#
_symmetry.space_group_name_H-M   'P 1'
#
loop_
_entity.id
_entity.type
_entity.pdbx_description
1 polymer ?
#
loop_
_entity_poly.entity_id
_entity_poly.type
_entity_poly.pdbx_seq_one_letter_code
_entity_poly.pdbx_strand_id
1 'polypeptide(L)'
;MYITSRTLLVSAPGLGNYVSGAIMFEETLYQSTTDGEKMVDVHVKQNIVPGIKVDKGLVPLAGLNDESWYQGLDGLASRSAAYYEQGARLAKWHTVVSIPNGPSALAVKEAAWGLARYAAILQALLWLL
;
A
#
# COMPACT_ATOMS: atom_id res chain seq x y z
N MET A 1 -0.76 7.68 -20.53
CA MET A 1 -1.85 8.46 -19.90
C MET A 1 -1.69 8.59 -18.38
N TYR A 2 -1.32 7.54 -17.64
CA TYR A 2 -1.18 7.61 -16.17
C TYR A 2 0.06 8.36 -15.64
N ILE A 3 1.20 8.31 -16.35
CA ILE A 3 2.46 8.94 -15.91
C ILE A 3 2.33 10.47 -15.81
N THR A 4 1.66 11.11 -16.76
CA THR A 4 1.48 12.57 -16.78
C THR A 4 0.67 13.06 -15.58
N SER A 5 -0.46 12.41 -15.27
CA SER A 5 -1.30 12.78 -14.12
C SER A 5 -0.58 12.53 -12.79
N ARG A 6 0.20 11.44 -12.66
CA ARG A 6 0.98 11.16 -11.45
C ARG A 6 2.13 12.14 -11.28
N THR A 7 2.82 12.48 -12.37
CA THR A 7 3.89 13.48 -12.35
C THR A 7 3.35 14.81 -11.80
N LEU A 8 2.21 15.28 -12.34
CA LEU A 8 1.57 16.52 -11.88
C LEU A 8 1.33 16.54 -10.36
N LEU A 9 0.83 15.43 -9.80
CA LEU A 9 0.54 15.35 -8.36
C LEU A 9 1.83 15.28 -7.53
N VAL A 10 2.80 14.47 -7.94
CA VAL A 10 4.03 14.21 -7.18
C VAL A 10 4.99 15.41 -7.22
N SER A 11 5.03 16.15 -8.33
CA SER A 11 5.91 17.32 -8.49
C SER A 11 5.27 18.66 -8.09
N ALA A 12 4.07 18.64 -7.50
CA ALA A 12 3.39 19.85 -7.05
C ALA A 12 4.29 20.66 -6.08
N PRO A 13 4.61 21.93 -6.38
CA PRO A 13 5.53 22.71 -5.55
C PRO A 13 5.03 22.89 -4.12
N GLY A 14 5.87 22.59 -3.14
CA GLY A 14 5.56 22.75 -1.72
C GLY A 14 4.58 21.71 -1.16
N LEU A 15 4.32 20.61 -1.89
CA LEU A 15 3.42 19.54 -1.42
C LEU A 15 3.84 18.98 -0.06
N GLY A 16 5.15 18.85 0.17
CA GLY A 16 5.72 18.38 1.43
C GLY A 16 5.36 19.18 2.67
N ASN A 17 4.88 20.43 2.51
CA ASN A 17 4.41 21.25 3.63
C ASN A 17 3.08 20.75 4.20
N TYR A 18 2.34 19.93 3.43
CA TYR A 18 0.98 19.49 3.77
C TYR A 18 0.83 17.97 3.76
N VAL A 19 1.74 17.25 3.10
CA VAL A 19 1.69 15.80 2.95
C VAL A 19 2.97 15.21 3.53
N SER A 20 2.83 14.36 4.54
CA SER A 20 3.97 13.66 5.16
C SER A 20 4.29 12.32 4.52
N GLY A 21 3.35 11.73 3.78
CA GLY A 21 3.55 10.46 3.11
C GLY A 21 2.59 10.24 1.94
N ALA A 22 3.03 9.47 0.96
CA ALA A 22 2.25 9.19 -0.26
C ALA A 22 2.23 7.70 -0.57
N ILE A 23 1.05 7.11 -0.61
CA ILE A 23 0.87 5.70 -0.92
C ILE A 23 0.75 5.51 -2.43
N MET A 24 1.71 4.81 -3.01
CA MET A 24 1.79 4.52 -4.42
C MET A 24 1.29 3.10 -4.75
N PHE A 25 0.95 2.90 -6.01
CA PHE A 25 0.80 1.56 -6.57
C PHE A 25 2.16 1.05 -7.04
N GLU A 26 2.33 -0.26 -7.16
CA GLU A 26 3.59 -0.90 -7.54
C GLU A 26 4.17 -0.31 -8.83
N GLU A 27 3.35 -0.16 -9.88
CA GLU A 27 3.76 0.46 -11.14
C GLU A 27 4.36 1.87 -10.93
N THR A 28 3.78 2.67 -10.04
CA THR A 28 4.21 4.05 -9.76
C THR A 28 5.52 4.10 -8.97
N LEU A 29 5.74 3.13 -8.08
CA LEU A 29 6.97 3.03 -7.29
C LEU A 29 8.22 2.87 -8.17
N TYR A 30 8.06 2.21 -9.33
CA TYR A 30 9.11 1.98 -10.32
C TYR A 30 9.08 2.96 -11.50
N GLN A 31 8.15 3.93 -11.51
CA GLN A 31 8.05 4.92 -12.57
C GLN A 31 8.96 6.13 -12.34
N SER A 32 9.30 6.77 -13.45
CA SER A 32 9.89 8.12 -13.48
C SER A 32 8.85 9.15 -13.91
N THR A 33 9.05 10.39 -13.51
CA THR A 33 8.36 11.57 -14.03
C THR A 33 8.63 11.76 -15.52
N THR A 34 7.88 12.65 -16.15
CA THR A 34 8.11 13.05 -17.54
C THR A 34 9.52 13.62 -17.79
N ASP A 35 10.17 14.10 -16.73
CA ASP A 35 11.51 14.70 -16.77
C ASP A 35 12.62 13.68 -16.42
N GLY A 36 12.25 12.41 -16.24
CA GLY A 36 13.19 11.30 -16.04
C GLY A 36 13.55 10.98 -14.58
N GLU A 37 13.14 11.82 -13.62
CA GLU A 37 13.39 11.59 -12.21
C GLU A 37 12.47 10.50 -11.63
N LYS A 38 12.99 9.60 -10.79
CA LYS A 38 12.13 8.58 -10.16
C LYS A 38 11.08 9.24 -9.27
N MET A 39 9.84 8.77 -9.32
CA MET A 39 8.76 9.36 -8.51
C MET A 39 9.04 9.24 -7.01
N VAL A 40 9.72 8.17 -6.57
CA VAL A 40 10.16 8.02 -5.18
C VAL A 40 11.11 9.14 -4.76
N ASP A 41 12.07 9.47 -5.60
CA ASP A 41 13.09 10.48 -5.31
C ASP A 41 12.47 11.88 -5.20
N VAL A 42 11.46 12.19 -6.03
CA VAL A 42 10.71 13.44 -5.94
C VAL A 42 10.00 13.58 -4.58
N HIS A 43 9.37 12.52 -4.08
CA HIS A 43 8.75 12.53 -2.75
C HIS A 43 9.80 12.78 -1.66
N VAL A 44 10.93 12.05 -1.71
CA VAL A 44 12.01 12.20 -0.72
C VAL A 44 12.57 13.61 -0.72
N LYS A 45 12.83 14.22 -1.89
CA LYS A 45 13.29 15.62 -2.00
C LYS A 45 12.33 16.63 -1.39
N GLN A 46 11.04 16.31 -1.35
CA GLN A 46 10.01 17.13 -0.74
C GLN A 46 9.73 16.75 0.72
N ASN A 47 10.53 15.89 1.36
CA ASN A 47 10.29 15.35 2.71
C ASN A 47 8.97 14.56 2.85
N ILE A 48 8.51 13.93 1.77
CA ILE A 48 7.34 13.06 1.76
C ILE A 48 7.81 11.61 1.84
N VAL A 49 7.31 10.86 2.82
CA VAL A 49 7.65 9.45 3.02
C VAL A 49 7.00 8.59 1.92
N PRO A 50 7.77 7.89 1.07
CA PRO A 50 7.22 7.03 0.03
C PRO A 50 6.56 5.79 0.64
N GLY A 51 5.34 5.50 0.20
CA GLY A 51 4.55 4.35 0.64
C GLY A 51 4.08 3.44 -0.48
N ILE A 52 3.77 2.18 -0.16
CA ILE A 52 3.34 1.18 -1.14
C ILE A 52 2.07 0.44 -0.70
N LYS A 53 1.10 0.29 -1.61
CA LYS A 53 -0.03 -0.62 -1.42
C LYS A 53 0.42 -2.06 -1.69
N VAL A 54 0.23 -2.97 -0.73
CA VAL A 54 0.74 -4.35 -0.83
C VAL A 54 -0.34 -5.44 -0.88
N ASP A 55 -1.60 -5.12 -0.56
CA ASP A 55 -2.72 -6.03 -0.77
C ASP A 55 -2.96 -6.27 -2.27
N LYS A 56 -3.36 -7.50 -2.61
CA LYS A 56 -3.64 -7.94 -4.00
C LYS A 56 -5.13 -7.90 -4.34
N GLY A 57 -5.91 -7.16 -3.57
CA GLY A 57 -7.34 -6.99 -3.81
C GLY A 57 -8.22 -7.96 -3.03
N LEU A 58 -9.51 -7.75 -3.24
CA LEU A 58 -10.62 -8.36 -2.51
C LEU A 58 -11.10 -9.62 -3.25
N VAL A 59 -11.42 -10.67 -2.50
CA VAL A 59 -12.02 -11.90 -3.01
C VAL A 59 -13.20 -12.36 -2.14
N PRO A 60 -14.21 -13.03 -2.71
CA PRO A 60 -15.37 -13.48 -1.95
C PRO A 60 -15.00 -14.46 -0.83
N LEU A 61 -15.68 -14.34 0.31
CA LEU A 61 -15.68 -15.36 1.34
C LEU A 61 -16.64 -16.48 0.94
N ALA A 62 -16.13 -17.70 0.77
CA ALA A 62 -16.94 -18.83 0.34
C ALA A 62 -18.04 -19.14 1.37
N GLY A 63 -19.28 -19.28 0.89
CA GLY A 63 -20.43 -19.59 1.73
C GLY A 63 -21.04 -18.41 2.49
N LEU A 64 -20.58 -17.18 2.23
CA LEU A 64 -21.16 -15.96 2.80
C LEU A 64 -21.61 -15.02 1.69
N ASN A 65 -22.81 -14.45 1.82
CA ASN A 65 -23.36 -13.51 0.85
C ASN A 65 -22.72 -12.13 1.04
N ASP A 66 -22.17 -11.58 -0.05
CA ASP A 66 -21.63 -10.22 -0.14
C ASP A 66 -20.51 -9.89 0.86
N GLU A 67 -19.86 -10.90 1.42
CA GLU A 67 -18.68 -10.75 2.27
C GLU A 67 -17.41 -11.20 1.55
N SER A 68 -16.28 -10.68 1.99
CA SER A 68 -15.02 -10.85 1.29
C SER A 68 -13.82 -10.74 2.21
N TRP A 69 -12.68 -11.22 1.73
CA TRP A 69 -11.38 -11.09 2.39
C TRP A 69 -10.34 -10.57 1.40
N TYR A 70 -9.19 -10.13 1.89
CA TYR A 70 -8.12 -9.57 1.06
C TYR A 70 -6.95 -10.53 0.90
N GLN A 71 -6.48 -10.66 -0.34
CA GLN A 71 -5.31 -11.46 -0.68
C GLN A 71 -4.02 -10.65 -0.62
N GLY A 72 -2.88 -11.34 -0.62
CA GLY A 72 -1.56 -10.71 -0.77
C GLY A 72 -0.51 -11.09 0.29
N LEU A 73 -0.85 -11.98 1.23
CA LEU A 73 0.10 -12.48 2.24
C LEU A 73 1.19 -13.36 1.61
N ASP A 74 0.84 -14.13 0.58
CA ASP A 74 1.80 -14.98 -0.12
C ASP A 74 2.88 -14.16 -0.80
N GLY A 75 4.14 -14.45 -0.45
CA GLY A 75 5.31 -13.70 -0.92
C GLY A 75 5.37 -12.25 -0.42
N LEU A 76 4.54 -11.84 0.53
CA LEU A 76 4.51 -10.47 1.05
C LEU A 76 5.89 -10.03 1.56
N ALA A 77 6.62 -10.93 2.23
CA ALA A 77 7.92 -10.62 2.78
C ALA A 77 8.93 -10.22 1.69
N SER A 78 9.13 -11.08 0.70
CA SER A 78 10.04 -10.84 -0.43
C SER A 78 9.65 -9.61 -1.24
N ARG A 79 8.35 -9.41 -1.50
CA ARG A 79 7.87 -8.21 -2.21
C ARG A 79 8.16 -6.93 -1.43
N SER A 80 7.91 -6.94 -0.13
CA SER A 80 8.12 -5.77 0.73
C SER A 80 9.60 -5.42 0.87
N ALA A 81 10.49 -6.42 0.88
CA ALA A 81 11.93 -6.19 0.81
C ALA A 81 12.34 -5.46 -0.48
N ALA A 82 11.85 -5.91 -1.64
CA ALA A 82 12.10 -5.23 -2.92
C ALA A 82 11.54 -3.80 -2.97
N TYR A 83 10.38 -3.55 -2.36
CA TYR A 83 9.83 -2.20 -2.25
C TYR A 83 10.66 -1.30 -1.33
N TYR A 84 11.21 -1.87 -0.26
CA TYR A 84 12.10 -1.13 0.65
C TYR A 84 13.40 -0.71 -0.05
N GLU A 85 14.00 -1.61 -0.83
CA GLU A 85 15.16 -1.31 -1.69
C GLU A 85 14.85 -0.20 -2.70
N GLN A 86 13.63 -0.17 -3.23
CA GLN A 86 13.16 0.88 -4.13
C GLN A 86 12.84 2.21 -3.41
N GLY A 87 12.88 2.25 -2.08
CA GLY A 87 12.73 3.48 -1.28
C GLY A 87 11.40 3.63 -0.53
N ALA A 88 10.52 2.64 -0.58
CA ALA A 88 9.30 2.65 0.25
C ALA A 88 9.66 2.52 1.74
N ARG A 89 8.98 3.26 2.60
CA ARG A 89 9.19 3.27 4.06
C ARG A 89 7.91 3.07 4.87
N LEU A 90 6.76 3.14 4.22
CA LEU A 90 5.48 2.74 4.78
C LEU A 90 4.73 1.86 3.79
N ALA A 91 3.77 1.09 4.29
CA ALA A 91 2.93 0.27 3.44
C ALA A 91 1.47 0.35 3.87
N LYS A 92 0.60 0.01 2.93
CA LYS A 92 -0.85 0.00 3.10
C LYS A 92 -1.41 -1.36 2.75
N TRP A 93 -2.24 -1.87 3.64
CA TRP A 93 -3.19 -2.94 3.39
C TRP A 93 -4.61 -2.42 3.64
N HIS A 94 -5.53 -2.70 2.72
CA HIS A 94 -6.94 -2.37 2.90
C HIS A 94 -7.76 -3.61 3.22
N THR A 95 -8.72 -3.51 4.13
CA THR A 95 -9.72 -4.54 4.37
C THR A 95 -11.11 -3.91 4.40
N VAL A 96 -12.14 -4.66 4.00
CA VAL A 96 -13.53 -4.20 3.96
C VAL A 96 -14.39 -5.19 4.73
N VAL A 97 -15.36 -4.66 5.48
CA VAL A 97 -16.39 -5.42 6.18
C VAL A 97 -17.76 -4.82 5.85
N SER A 98 -18.77 -5.66 5.65
CA SER A 98 -20.11 -5.24 5.27
C SER A 98 -20.95 -4.88 6.50
N ILE A 99 -21.75 -3.81 6.42
CA ILE A 99 -22.54 -3.26 7.54
C ILE A 99 -24.05 -3.55 7.48
N PRO A 100 -24.74 -3.69 6.33
CA PRO A 100 -26.21 -3.74 6.27
C PRO A 100 -26.89 -4.70 7.25
N ASN A 101 -26.28 -5.86 7.55
CA ASN A 101 -26.75 -6.82 8.57
C ASN A 101 -25.69 -7.08 9.66
N GLY A 102 -24.70 -6.19 9.78
CA GLY A 102 -23.46 -6.41 10.51
C GLY A 102 -22.53 -7.42 9.80
N PRO A 103 -21.20 -7.30 9.98
CA PRO A 103 -20.29 -8.29 9.44
C PRO A 103 -20.42 -9.60 10.20
N SER A 104 -20.34 -10.73 9.50
CA SER A 104 -20.31 -12.02 10.14
C SER A 104 -19.08 -12.16 11.04
N ALA A 105 -19.18 -13.02 12.05
CA ALA A 105 -18.04 -13.32 12.91
C ALA A 105 -16.83 -13.84 12.11
N LEU A 106 -17.07 -14.54 11.00
CA LEU A 106 -16.02 -15.01 10.11
C LEU A 106 -15.37 -13.84 9.36
N ALA A 107 -16.14 -12.92 8.78
CA ALA A 107 -15.60 -11.76 8.09
C ALA A 107 -14.76 -10.87 9.01
N VAL A 108 -15.22 -10.63 10.25
CA VAL A 108 -14.43 -9.88 11.26
C VAL A 108 -13.13 -10.61 11.60
N LYS A 109 -13.20 -11.93 11.81
CA LYS A 109 -12.03 -12.75 12.12
C LYS A 109 -11.00 -12.75 11.00
N GLU A 110 -11.42 -12.95 9.76
CA GLU A 110 -10.53 -12.96 8.59
C GLU A 110 -9.90 -11.59 8.36
N ALA A 111 -10.68 -10.51 8.48
CA ALA A 111 -10.19 -9.14 8.40
C ALA A 111 -9.12 -8.84 9.45
N ALA A 112 -9.39 -9.17 10.72
CA ALA A 112 -8.46 -8.94 11.82
C ALA A 112 -7.19 -9.80 11.69
N TRP A 113 -7.35 -11.08 11.33
CA TRP A 113 -6.23 -12.01 11.17
C TRP A 113 -5.32 -11.60 10.01
N GLY A 114 -5.90 -11.23 8.86
CA GLY A 114 -5.16 -10.75 7.70
C GLY A 114 -4.35 -9.50 8.00
N LEU A 115 -4.97 -8.49 8.65
CA LEU A 115 -4.29 -7.27 9.07
C LEU A 115 -3.16 -7.54 10.06
N ALA A 116 -3.37 -8.41 11.05
CA ALA A 116 -2.35 -8.76 12.03
C ALA A 116 -1.14 -9.45 11.40
N ARG A 117 -1.38 -10.40 10.48
CA ARG A 117 -0.30 -11.09 9.73
C ARG A 117 0.48 -10.13 8.84
N TYR A 118 -0.24 -9.29 8.09
CA TYR A 118 0.36 -8.22 7.29
C TYR A 118 1.28 -7.33 8.13
N ALA A 119 0.77 -6.82 9.26
CA ALA A 119 1.52 -5.92 10.13
C ALA A 119 2.76 -6.61 10.71
N ALA A 120 2.63 -7.86 11.19
CA ALA A 120 3.73 -8.63 11.73
C ALA A 120 4.83 -8.89 10.68
N ILE A 121 4.45 -9.26 9.45
CA ILE A 121 5.41 -9.49 8.35
C ILE A 121 6.16 -8.19 8.01
N LEU A 122 5.47 -7.07 7.86
CA LEU A 122 6.11 -5.81 7.53
C LEU A 122 7.03 -5.32 8.65
N GLN A 123 6.57 -5.38 9.89
CA GLN A 123 7.39 -4.99 11.02
C GLN A 123 8.61 -5.90 11.12
N ALA A 124 8.46 -7.23 10.94
CA ALA A 124 9.56 -8.22 10.89
C ALA A 124 10.67 -7.88 9.88
N LEU A 125 10.33 -7.25 8.75
CA LEU A 125 11.30 -6.79 7.76
C LEU A 125 11.99 -5.47 8.13
N LEU A 126 11.37 -4.68 9.02
CA LEU A 126 11.85 -3.37 9.47
C LEU A 126 12.74 -3.45 10.73
N TRP A 127 13.07 -4.65 11.24
CA TRP A 127 13.98 -4.83 12.40
C TRP A 127 15.46 -4.65 12.04
N LEU A 128 15.81 -3.53 11.39
CA LEU A 128 17.18 -3.01 11.28
C LEU A 128 17.18 -1.47 11.08
N LEU A 129 16.19 -0.75 11.62
CA LEU A 129 16.34 0.69 11.87
C LEU A 129 17.21 0.92 13.11
#